data_AF-A0A651E1W2-F1
#
_entry.id   AF-A0A651E1W2-F1
#
_cell.length_a   1.000
_cell.length_b   1.000
_cell.length_c   1.000
_cell.angle_alpha   90.00
_cell.angle_beta   90.00
_cell.angle_gamma   90.00
#
_symmetry.space_group_name_H-M   'P 1'
#
loop_
_entity.id
_entity.type
_entity.pdbx_description
1 polymer ?
#
loop_
_entity_poly.entity_id
_entity_poly.type
_entity_poly.pdbx_seq_one_letter_code
_entity_poly.pdbx_strand_id
1 'polypeptide(L)'
;MNVSDVYPFQLTGQFFTGAVLLEESRVNLLNHASVQNMWQEFKKTNPEAAAHYEAWAFGDSEEMADELAELVKDGTKTATSSNYSLYEEDEPLPYPGLHNIVLDGEGKAAAVIVTTAVDIVPFDEVTEKHAYLEGEGDRSLAYWRKEHEDFFKREFEESTMDFHEKIPVVCERFKVVYK
;
A
#
# COMPACT_ATOMS: atom_id res chain seq x y z
N MET A 1 37.14 12.93 6.06
CA MET A 1 35.91 13.37 6.77
C MET A 1 34.79 12.57 6.19
N ASN A 2 34.05 11.88 7.06
CA ASN A 2 32.96 11.00 6.73
C ASN A 2 31.72 11.85 6.47
N VAL A 3 30.99 11.58 5.39
CA VAL A 3 29.63 12.10 5.17
C VAL A 3 28.75 10.89 4.86
N SER A 4 28.75 9.95 5.80
CA SER A 4 27.63 9.05 6.02
C SER A 4 26.78 9.79 7.03
N ASP A 5 25.69 10.42 6.57
CA ASP A 5 24.49 10.74 7.34
C ASP A 5 23.55 11.56 6.45
N VAL A 6 22.26 11.21 6.51
CA VAL A 6 21.09 11.86 5.91
C VAL A 6 20.78 11.54 4.43
N TYR A 7 20.21 10.36 4.19
CA TYR A 7 19.19 10.18 3.15
C TYR A 7 17.89 9.79 3.86
N PRO A 8 16.81 10.58 3.80
CA PRO A 8 15.53 10.16 4.35
C PRO A 8 14.98 9.03 3.48
N PHE A 9 14.64 7.94 4.14
CA PHE A 9 13.92 6.80 3.61
C PHE A 9 12.48 7.26 3.31
N GLN A 10 12.23 7.87 2.14
CA GLN A 10 10.86 8.16 1.68
C GLN A 10 10.31 6.90 1.01
N LEU A 11 9.66 6.03 1.79
CA LEU A 11 8.69 5.10 1.24
C LEU A 11 7.43 5.92 1.00
N THR A 12 7.18 6.27 -0.25
CA THR A 12 5.90 6.86 -0.62
C THR A 12 4.90 5.71 -0.67
N GLY A 13 3.79 5.85 0.04
CA GLY A 13 2.66 4.94 -0.12
C GLY A 13 2.18 5.00 -1.56
N GLN A 14 1.83 3.83 -2.10
CA GLN A 14 1.36 3.62 -3.47
C GLN A 14 2.02 4.52 -4.54
N PHE A 15 3.31 4.30 -4.82
CA PHE A 15 3.85 4.68 -6.13
C PHE A 15 3.21 3.78 -7.21
N PHE A 16 2.14 4.26 -7.83
CA PHE A 16 1.74 3.87 -9.17
C PHE A 16 2.22 4.94 -10.16
N THR A 17 3.51 5.32 -10.10
CA THR A 17 4.09 6.14 -11.16
C THR A 17 4.19 5.30 -12.43
N GLY A 18 3.48 5.71 -13.48
CA GLY A 18 3.79 5.30 -14.84
C GLY A 18 5.27 5.56 -15.12
N ALA A 19 6.02 4.48 -15.38
CA ALA A 19 7.36 4.49 -15.98
C ALA A 19 8.31 5.64 -15.56
N VAL A 20 8.81 5.62 -14.32
CA VAL A 20 10.14 6.20 -14.05
C VAL A 20 11.19 5.10 -14.18
N LEU A 21 11.87 5.10 -15.33
CA LEU A 21 13.15 4.41 -15.47
C LEU A 21 14.17 5.05 -14.51
N LEU A 22 14.63 4.21 -13.57
CA LEU A 22 16.00 4.08 -13.04
C LEU A 22 16.45 4.96 -11.86
N GLU A 23 16.46 4.35 -10.67
CA GLU A 23 17.67 4.29 -9.84
C GLU A 23 17.97 2.82 -9.45
N GLU A 24 19.22 2.39 -9.65
CA GLU A 24 19.68 0.99 -9.54
C GLU A 24 19.46 0.35 -8.16
N SER A 25 19.24 1.15 -7.11
CA SER A 25 18.94 0.69 -5.75
C SER A 25 17.50 0.20 -5.58
N ARG A 26 16.53 0.80 -6.28
CA ARG A 26 15.09 0.45 -6.19
C ARG A 26 14.72 -0.81 -6.98
N VAL A 27 15.48 -1.12 -8.03
CA VAL A 27 15.35 -2.36 -8.81
C VAL A 27 15.66 -3.60 -7.95
N ASN A 28 16.39 -3.50 -6.83
CA ASN A 28 16.69 -4.65 -5.98
C ASN A 28 15.56 -5.03 -5.00
N LEU A 29 14.69 -4.09 -4.60
CA LEU A 29 13.58 -4.38 -3.67
C LEU A 29 12.44 -5.14 -4.39
N LEU A 30 12.09 -4.73 -5.61
CA LEU A 30 11.10 -5.44 -6.46
C LEU A 30 11.62 -6.77 -7.04
N ASN A 31 12.93 -7.02 -6.99
CA ASN A 31 13.56 -8.24 -7.48
C ASN A 31 13.97 -9.21 -6.36
N HIS A 32 13.50 -9.02 -5.12
CA HIS A 32 13.76 -10.00 -4.09
C HIS A 32 13.19 -11.36 -4.51
N ALA A 33 14.02 -12.40 -4.50
CA ALA A 33 13.65 -13.72 -5.04
C ALA A 33 12.38 -14.30 -4.39
N SER A 34 12.06 -13.87 -3.16
CA SER A 34 10.81 -14.24 -2.48
C SER A 34 9.55 -13.81 -3.24
N VAL A 35 9.56 -12.67 -3.94
CA VAL A 35 8.39 -12.15 -4.67
C VAL A 35 8.03 -13.10 -5.81
N GLN A 36 9.03 -13.42 -6.64
CA GLN A 36 8.87 -14.38 -7.73
C GLN A 36 8.50 -15.77 -7.20
N ASN A 37 9.18 -16.25 -6.16
CA ASN A 37 8.92 -17.55 -5.57
C ASN A 37 7.48 -17.65 -5.02
N MET A 38 7.04 -16.68 -4.23
CA MET A 38 5.69 -16.65 -3.67
C MET A 38 4.63 -16.63 -4.78
N TRP A 39 4.83 -15.81 -5.83
CA TRP A 39 3.90 -15.78 -6.95
C TRP A 39 3.82 -17.12 -7.68
N GLN A 40 4.97 -17.75 -7.96
CA GLN A 40 4.99 -19.05 -8.64
C GLN A 40 4.31 -20.13 -7.79
N GLU A 41 4.56 -20.18 -6.48
CA GLU A 41 3.88 -21.13 -5.59
C GLU A 41 2.37 -20.87 -5.51
N PHE A 42 1.95 -19.61 -5.41
CA PHE A 42 0.53 -19.24 -5.46
C PHE A 42 -0.14 -19.71 -6.75
N LYS A 43 0.51 -19.51 -7.91
CA LYS A 43 -0.02 -19.93 -9.22
C LYS A 43 -0.13 -21.44 -9.40
N LYS A 44 0.67 -22.25 -8.70
CA LYS A 44 0.54 -23.73 -8.77
C LYS A 44 -0.83 -24.21 -8.28
N THR A 45 -1.40 -23.50 -7.31
CA THR A 45 -2.72 -23.83 -6.73
C THR A 45 -3.84 -22.94 -7.26
N ASN A 46 -3.48 -21.83 -7.92
CA ASN A 46 -4.41 -20.86 -8.51
C ASN A 46 -4.03 -20.56 -9.97
N PRO A 47 -4.17 -21.52 -10.90
CA PRO A 47 -3.72 -21.35 -12.29
C PRO A 47 -4.46 -20.23 -13.03
N GLU A 48 -5.71 -19.97 -12.64
CA GLU A 48 -6.58 -18.91 -13.17
C GLU A 48 -6.29 -17.52 -12.59
N ALA A 49 -5.35 -17.40 -11.64
CA ALA A 49 -4.93 -16.09 -11.14
C ALA A 49 -4.37 -15.23 -12.28
N ALA A 50 -4.47 -13.91 -12.10
CA ALA A 50 -4.08 -12.92 -13.09
C ALA A 50 -2.67 -13.20 -13.68
N ALA A 51 -2.45 -12.80 -14.92
CA ALA A 51 -1.14 -12.94 -15.55
C ALA A 51 -0.11 -11.98 -14.93
N HIS A 52 -0.58 -10.81 -14.50
CA HIS A 52 0.21 -9.75 -13.91
C HIS A 52 -0.17 -9.56 -12.44
N TYR A 53 0.82 -9.20 -11.64
CA TYR A 53 0.69 -8.80 -10.25
C TYR A 53 1.62 -7.62 -10.02
N GLU A 54 1.35 -6.89 -8.96
CA GLU A 54 2.26 -5.87 -8.47
C GLU A 54 2.72 -6.25 -7.07
N ALA A 55 3.83 -5.67 -6.64
CA ALA A 55 4.40 -5.92 -5.32
C ALA A 55 4.75 -4.59 -4.67
N TRP A 56 4.26 -4.37 -3.46
CA TRP A 56 4.44 -3.10 -2.74
C TRP A 56 4.31 -3.32 -1.22
N ALA A 57 4.90 -2.41 -0.46
CA ALA A 57 4.83 -2.38 1.00
C ALA A 57 3.79 -1.34 1.46
N PHE A 58 3.18 -1.58 2.63
CA PHE A 58 2.35 -0.57 3.28
C PHE A 58 3.22 0.42 4.06
N GLY A 59 2.70 1.63 4.25
CA GLY A 59 3.34 2.64 5.09
C GLY A 59 4.54 3.34 4.44
N ASP A 60 5.15 4.24 5.21
CA ASP A 60 6.27 5.09 4.77
C ASP A 60 7.62 4.83 5.49
N SER A 61 7.73 3.73 6.26
CA SER A 61 8.99 3.26 6.86
C SER A 61 9.13 1.73 6.81
N GLU A 62 10.35 1.20 6.92
CA GLU A 62 10.57 -0.25 6.96
C GLU A 62 9.83 -0.88 8.14
N GLU A 63 9.87 -0.23 9.32
CA GLU A 63 9.20 -0.70 10.52
C GLU A 63 7.67 -0.73 10.34
N MET A 64 7.12 0.30 9.70
CA MET A 64 5.68 0.34 9.40
C MET A 64 5.30 -0.75 8.40
N ALA A 65 6.12 -0.98 7.37
CA ALA A 65 5.90 -2.06 6.42
C ALA A 65 5.89 -3.44 7.10
N ASP A 66 6.82 -3.70 8.02
CA ASP A 66 6.85 -4.92 8.83
C ASP A 66 5.56 -5.08 9.66
N GLU A 67 5.20 -4.05 10.43
CA GLU A 67 4.03 -4.07 11.30
C GLU A 67 2.73 -4.30 10.52
N LEU A 68 2.54 -3.59 9.41
CA LEU A 68 1.35 -3.67 8.58
C LEU A 68 1.29 -5.00 7.80
N ALA A 69 2.42 -5.54 7.36
CA ALA A 69 2.48 -6.85 6.73
C ALA A 69 2.07 -7.97 7.70
N GLU A 70 2.47 -7.90 8.98
CA GLU A 70 1.99 -8.85 10.00
C GLU A 70 0.47 -8.74 10.22
N LEU A 71 -0.07 -7.52 10.32
CA LEU A 71 -1.52 -7.33 10.46
C LEU A 71 -2.29 -7.92 9.28
N VAL A 72 -1.75 -7.84 8.05
CA VAL A 72 -2.32 -8.48 6.87
C VAL A 72 -2.27 -10.00 6.99
N LYS A 73 -1.11 -10.58 7.32
CA LYS A 73 -0.93 -12.05 7.43
C LYS A 73 -1.84 -12.68 8.50
N ASP A 74 -2.13 -11.94 9.56
CA ASP A 74 -3.03 -12.33 10.64
C ASP A 74 -4.52 -12.11 10.30
N GLY A 75 -4.82 -11.40 9.20
CA GLY A 75 -6.18 -11.08 8.78
C GLY A 75 -6.83 -9.99 9.61
N THR A 76 -6.04 -9.22 10.36
CA THR A 76 -6.51 -8.05 11.12
C THR A 76 -6.70 -6.86 10.19
N LYS A 77 -5.72 -6.61 9.31
CA LYS A 77 -5.78 -5.60 8.24
C LYS A 77 -6.31 -6.26 6.96
N THR A 78 -7.49 -5.82 6.53
CA THR A 78 -8.21 -6.29 5.33
C THR A 78 -8.71 -5.13 4.46
N ALA A 79 -8.25 -3.92 4.74
CA ALA A 79 -8.56 -2.73 3.99
C ALA A 79 -7.35 -1.79 3.96
N THR A 80 -7.32 -0.93 2.96
CA THR A 80 -6.30 0.13 2.80
C THR A 80 -6.93 1.37 2.20
N SER A 81 -6.24 2.50 2.34
CA SER A 81 -6.65 3.77 1.76
C SER A 81 -5.50 4.45 1.02
N SER A 82 -5.82 5.20 -0.02
CA SER A 82 -4.89 6.07 -0.72
C SER A 82 -5.54 7.36 -1.20
N ASN A 83 -4.70 8.35 -1.47
CA ASN A 83 -5.14 9.67 -1.85
C ASN A 83 -5.44 9.74 -3.36
N TYR A 84 -6.73 9.79 -3.72
CA TYR A 84 -7.14 9.82 -5.13
C TYR A 84 -6.61 11.03 -5.89
N SER A 85 -6.29 12.12 -5.18
CA SER A 85 -5.80 13.36 -5.79
C SER A 85 -4.41 13.24 -6.41
N LEU A 86 -3.67 12.18 -6.04
CA LEU A 86 -2.31 11.92 -6.51
C LEU A 86 -2.25 10.92 -7.66
N TYR A 87 -3.38 10.34 -8.07
CA TYR A 87 -3.44 9.44 -9.23
C TYR A 87 -3.22 10.22 -10.52
N GLU A 88 -2.36 9.72 -11.41
CA GLU A 88 -2.17 10.29 -12.75
C GLU A 88 -3.39 10.00 -13.65
N GLU A 89 -3.62 10.80 -14.71
CA GLU A 89 -4.79 10.62 -15.59
C GLU A 89 -4.86 9.24 -16.27
N ASP A 90 -3.70 8.62 -16.53
CA ASP A 90 -3.57 7.31 -17.15
C ASP A 90 -3.30 6.18 -16.15
N GLU A 91 -3.28 6.50 -14.85
CA GLU A 91 -3.08 5.53 -13.79
C GLU A 91 -4.38 4.75 -13.49
N PRO A 92 -4.38 3.41 -13.61
CA PRO A 92 -5.56 2.63 -13.34
C PRO A 92 -5.85 2.56 -11.84
N LEU A 93 -7.07 2.90 -11.46
CA LEU A 93 -7.57 2.63 -10.11
C LEU A 93 -7.53 1.13 -9.78
N PRO A 94 -7.37 0.76 -8.50
CA PRO A 94 -7.56 -0.60 -8.05
C PRO A 94 -8.97 -1.09 -8.39
N TYR A 95 -9.11 -2.40 -8.58
CA TYR A 95 -10.39 -3.00 -8.96
C TYR A 95 -10.58 -4.39 -8.33
N PRO A 96 -11.84 -4.84 -8.13
CA PRO A 96 -12.11 -6.18 -7.64
C PRO A 96 -11.48 -7.26 -8.53
N GLY A 97 -10.68 -8.14 -7.94
CA GLY A 97 -9.91 -9.17 -8.63
C GLY A 97 -8.45 -8.83 -8.90
N LEU A 98 -8.03 -7.58 -8.65
CA LEU A 98 -6.63 -7.18 -8.68
C LEU A 98 -5.83 -7.95 -7.61
N HIS A 99 -4.75 -8.61 -8.01
CA HIS A 99 -3.86 -9.33 -7.11
C HIS A 99 -2.59 -8.54 -6.87
N ASN A 100 -2.21 -8.40 -5.61
CA ASN A 100 -0.99 -7.73 -5.19
C ASN A 100 -0.20 -8.61 -4.23
N ILE A 101 1.12 -8.48 -4.23
CA ILE A 101 2.02 -9.05 -3.25
C ILE A 101 2.36 -7.95 -2.24
N VAL A 102 2.05 -8.22 -0.97
CA VAL A 102 2.43 -7.35 0.14
C VAL A 102 3.87 -7.66 0.53
N LEU A 103 4.68 -6.62 0.62
CA LEU A 103 6.07 -6.69 1.04
C LEU A 103 6.24 -6.28 2.52
N ASP A 104 7.24 -6.86 3.18
CA ASP A 104 7.72 -6.42 4.48
C ASP A 104 8.75 -5.27 4.35
N GLY A 105 9.28 -4.79 5.47
CA GLY A 105 10.24 -3.68 5.54
C GLY A 105 11.57 -3.98 4.85
N GLU A 106 11.95 -5.25 4.68
CA GLU A 106 13.12 -5.67 3.92
C GLU A 106 12.82 -5.88 2.43
N GLY A 107 11.59 -5.61 1.98
CA GLY A 107 11.13 -5.85 0.61
C GLY A 107 10.87 -7.32 0.28
N LYS A 108 10.76 -8.20 1.27
CA LYS A 108 10.45 -9.62 1.06
C LYS A 108 8.94 -9.83 0.99
N ALA A 109 8.53 -10.85 0.26
CA ALA A 109 7.13 -11.15 0.06
C ALA A 109 6.51 -11.73 1.33
N ALA A 110 5.50 -11.05 1.87
CA ALA A 110 4.80 -11.43 3.09
C ALA A 110 3.46 -12.14 2.81
N ALA A 111 2.70 -11.68 1.82
CA ALA A 111 1.41 -12.26 1.46
C ALA A 111 0.99 -11.92 0.03
N VAL A 112 0.09 -12.73 -0.55
CA VAL A 112 -0.68 -12.35 -1.74
C VAL A 112 -2.08 -11.94 -1.28
N ILE A 113 -2.52 -10.75 -1.69
CA ILE A 113 -3.87 -10.24 -1.46
C ILE A 113 -4.63 -10.11 -2.78
N VAL A 114 -5.96 -10.14 -2.70
CA VAL A 114 -6.83 -9.78 -3.81
C VAL A 114 -7.84 -8.73 -3.37
N THR A 115 -7.93 -7.64 -4.12
CA THR A 115 -8.92 -6.58 -3.91
C THR A 115 -10.31 -7.14 -4.19
N THR A 116 -11.25 -6.85 -3.30
CA THR A 116 -12.62 -7.37 -3.31
C THR A 116 -13.65 -6.29 -3.54
N ALA A 117 -13.34 -5.05 -3.16
CA ALA A 117 -14.16 -3.88 -3.42
C ALA A 117 -13.31 -2.61 -3.34
N VAL A 118 -13.74 -1.58 -4.07
CA VAL A 118 -13.13 -0.25 -4.10
C VAL A 118 -14.25 0.76 -4.07
N ASP A 119 -14.16 1.74 -3.17
CA ASP A 119 -15.04 2.91 -3.11
C ASP A 119 -14.16 4.16 -3.10
N ILE A 120 -14.65 5.26 -3.68
CA ILE A 120 -14.01 6.58 -3.53
C ILE A 120 -14.96 7.45 -2.73
N VAL A 121 -14.50 7.93 -1.58
CA VAL A 121 -15.29 8.78 -0.67
C VAL A 121 -14.46 9.99 -0.23
N PRO A 122 -15.09 11.12 0.10
CA PRO A 122 -14.39 12.20 0.77
C PRO A 122 -13.71 11.69 2.05
N PHE A 123 -12.56 12.25 2.40
CA PHE A 123 -11.81 11.88 3.58
C PHE A 123 -12.76 11.80 4.76
N ASP A 124 -13.42 12.88 5.18
CA ASP A 124 -14.35 12.94 6.33
C ASP A 124 -15.55 11.98 6.30
N GLU A 125 -15.82 11.33 5.17
CA GLU A 125 -16.89 10.34 4.98
C GLU A 125 -16.40 8.90 5.08
N VAL A 126 -15.09 8.65 5.20
CA VAL A 126 -14.53 7.34 5.57
C VAL A 126 -15.18 6.85 6.87
N THR A 127 -15.72 5.63 6.80
CA THR A 127 -16.55 5.04 7.87
C THR A 127 -15.73 4.39 8.97
N GLU A 128 -16.29 4.31 10.18
CA GLU A 128 -15.71 3.53 11.29
C GLU A 128 -15.46 2.06 10.91
N LYS A 129 -16.34 1.49 10.07
CA LYS A 129 -16.17 0.12 9.57
C LYS A 129 -14.91 0.00 8.72
N HIS A 130 -14.63 0.96 7.84
CA HIS A 130 -13.42 0.95 7.02
C HIS A 130 -12.17 1.08 7.89
N ALA A 131 -12.14 2.06 8.79
CA ALA A 131 -11.07 2.24 9.77
C ALA A 131 -10.80 0.97 10.60
N TYR A 132 -11.86 0.30 11.05
CA TYR A 132 -11.73 -0.96 11.78
C TYR A 132 -11.09 -2.08 10.93
N LEU A 133 -11.41 -2.14 9.63
CA LEU A 133 -10.85 -3.12 8.69
C LEU A 133 -9.42 -2.79 8.28
N GLU A 134 -8.98 -1.53 8.37
CA GLU A 134 -7.57 -1.16 8.21
C GLU A 134 -6.71 -1.72 9.34
N GLY A 135 -7.30 -1.99 10.50
CA GLY A 135 -6.70 -2.85 11.53
C GLY A 135 -5.58 -2.22 12.35
N GLU A 136 -5.25 -0.95 12.09
CA GLU A 136 -4.16 -0.21 12.73
C GLU A 136 -4.54 0.37 14.10
N GLY A 137 -3.52 0.58 14.95
CA GLY A 137 -3.68 1.21 16.26
C GLY A 137 -4.75 0.55 17.14
N ASP A 138 -5.68 1.36 17.65
CA ASP A 138 -6.83 0.90 18.43
C ASP A 138 -8.06 0.55 17.55
N ARG A 139 -7.89 0.55 16.23
CA ARG A 139 -8.92 0.27 15.21
C ARG A 139 -10.11 1.23 15.24
N SER A 140 -9.94 2.40 15.86
CA SER A 140 -10.96 3.45 15.88
C SER A 140 -10.85 4.37 14.66
N LEU A 141 -11.98 4.98 14.29
CA LEU A 141 -11.98 6.05 13.28
C LEU A 141 -11.14 7.25 13.72
N ALA A 142 -11.11 7.57 15.02
CA ALA A 142 -10.32 8.69 15.53
C ALA A 142 -8.81 8.47 15.31
N TYR A 143 -8.32 7.25 15.57
CA TYR A 143 -6.94 6.88 15.26
C TYR A 143 -6.67 6.96 13.76
N TRP A 144 -7.53 6.33 12.95
CA TRP A 144 -7.41 6.35 11.48
C TRP A 144 -7.33 7.77 10.94
N ARG A 145 -8.20 8.68 11.40
CA ARG A 145 -8.22 10.10 11.00
C ARG A 145 -6.90 10.78 11.26
N LYS A 146 -6.38 10.61 12.48
CA LYS A 146 -5.13 11.25 12.90
C LYS A 146 -3.96 10.79 12.04
N GLU A 147 -3.77 9.47 11.92
CA GLU A 147 -2.62 8.93 11.19
C GLU A 147 -2.72 9.21 9.69
N HIS A 148 -3.90 9.07 9.08
CA HIS A 148 -4.07 9.34 7.65
C HIS A 148 -4.03 10.82 7.29
N GLU A 149 -4.46 11.73 8.18
CA GLU A 149 -4.26 13.16 7.97
C GLU A 149 -2.77 13.51 7.96
N ASP A 150 -2.00 13.00 8.93
CA ASP A 150 -0.55 13.23 8.99
C ASP A 150 0.16 12.63 7.77
N PHE A 151 -0.26 11.43 7.34
CA PHE A 151 0.28 10.75 6.16
C PHE A 151 -0.05 11.50 4.86
N PHE A 152 -1.32 11.82 4.59
CA PHE A 152 -1.72 12.53 3.37
C PHE A 152 -1.16 13.95 3.29
N LYS A 153 -0.94 14.63 4.43
CA LYS A 153 -0.20 15.90 4.44
C LYS A 153 1.23 15.74 3.93
N ARG A 154 1.93 14.67 4.33
CA ARG A 154 3.29 14.36 3.83
C ARG A 154 3.30 14.09 2.34
N GLU A 155 2.32 13.34 1.84
CA GLU A 155 2.22 13.07 0.40
C GLU A 155 2.02 14.35 -0.44
N PHE A 156 1.36 15.36 0.12
CA PHE A 156 1.17 16.65 -0.55
C PHE A 156 2.37 17.60 -0.46
N GLU A 157 3.41 17.33 0.34
CA GLU A 157 4.56 18.24 0.52
C GLU A 157 5.29 18.57 -0.79
N GLU A 158 5.27 17.65 -1.76
CA GLU A 158 5.89 17.81 -3.08
C GLU A 158 4.88 18.24 -4.16
N SER A 159 3.62 18.48 -3.78
CA SER A 159 2.54 18.83 -4.68
C SER A 159 2.18 20.33 -4.61
N THR A 160 1.30 20.78 -5.51
CA THR A 160 0.68 22.12 -5.42
C THR A 160 -0.67 22.11 -4.68
N MET A 161 -1.04 20.96 -4.13
CA MET A 161 -2.29 20.72 -3.42
C MET A 161 -2.06 20.76 -1.90
N ASP A 162 -3.13 21.00 -1.15
CA ASP A 162 -3.12 20.98 0.31
C ASP A 162 -4.15 19.96 0.81
N PHE A 163 -3.83 19.33 1.94
CA PHE A 163 -4.79 18.48 2.63
C PHE A 163 -6.03 19.28 3.07
N HIS A 164 -7.21 18.70 2.86
CA HIS A 164 -8.46 19.14 3.48
C HIS A 164 -9.40 17.95 3.70
N GLU A 165 -10.36 18.08 4.61
CA GLU A 165 -11.29 17.00 5.00
C GLU A 165 -12.17 16.43 3.87
N LYS A 166 -12.16 17.07 2.70
CA LYS A 166 -12.94 16.67 1.52
C LYS A 166 -12.09 16.09 0.38
N ILE A 167 -10.79 15.86 0.59
CA ILE A 167 -9.99 15.17 -0.43
C ILE A 167 -10.60 13.79 -0.72
N PRO A 168 -10.64 13.35 -1.98
CA PRO A 168 -11.11 12.02 -2.32
C PRO A 168 -10.11 10.96 -1.87
N VAL A 169 -10.61 9.94 -1.19
CA VAL A 169 -9.84 8.78 -0.70
C VAL A 169 -10.33 7.53 -1.41
N VAL A 170 -9.41 6.80 -2.03
CA VAL A 170 -9.67 5.45 -2.56
C VAL A 170 -9.61 4.48 -1.39
N CYS A 171 -10.75 3.88 -1.05
CA CYS A 171 -10.88 2.89 0.01
C CYS A 171 -10.97 1.49 -0.61
N GLU A 172 -9.94 0.68 -0.43
CA GLU A 172 -9.89 -0.70 -0.88
C GLU A 172 -10.22 -1.66 0.26
N ARG A 173 -10.94 -2.73 -0.07
CA ARG A 173 -11.09 -3.92 0.79
C ARG A 173 -10.49 -5.11 0.09
N PHE A 174 -9.72 -5.92 0.80
CA PHE A 174 -9.03 -7.07 0.22
C PHE A 174 -9.11 -8.30 1.14
N LYS A 175 -8.68 -9.45 0.60
CA LYS A 175 -8.47 -10.67 1.38
C LYS A 175 -7.09 -11.25 1.07
N VAL A 176 -6.46 -11.85 2.07
CA VAL A 176 -5.28 -12.70 1.86
C VAL A 176 -5.70 -13.98 1.16
N VAL A 177 -4.96 -14.35 0.11
CA VAL A 177 -5.17 -15.58 -0.65
C VAL A 177 -3.96 -16.51 -0.60
N TYR A 178 -2.81 -16.02 -0.14
CA TYR A 178 -1.58 -16.80 0.06
C TYR A 178 -0.66 -16.12 1.07
N LYS A 179 0.12 -16.91 1.83
CA LYS A 179 1.18 -16.46 2.73
C LYS A 179 2.26 -17.53 2.87
#